data_AF-A0A5K1TER3-F1
#
_entry.id   AF-A0A5K1TER3-F1
#
_cell.length_a   1.000
_cell.length_b   1.000
_cell.length_c   1.000
_cell.angle_alpha   90.00
_cell.angle_beta   90.00
_cell.angle_gamma   90.00
#
_symmetry.space_group_name_H-M   'P 1'
#
loop_
_entity.id
_entity.type
_entity.pdbx_description
1 polymer ?
#
loop_
_entity_poly.entity_id
_entity_poly.type
_entity_poly.pdbx_seq_one_letter_code
_entity_poly.pdbx_strand_id
1 'polypeptide(L)'
;MVKLNIFAIVSLVFLFSSEMKSDEVRKVIKFAQEDYEIVFSDETASNSIKEYLRKKESLENWNKMITIFDWKNVSQVNEILPKYMEQVITPNSIRKPNILKNTKSEHKEDYIFEFFLSPASGDYIEYNLHRMVTTNTNKVISFIFALKIPMTGKKEIDSANVKNALEPNRINWIAEIGSIPLE
;
A
#
# COMPACT_ATOMS: atom_id res chain seq x y z
N MET A 1 43.76 -34.23 -34.67
CA MET A 1 42.57 -35.06 -34.39
C MET A 1 41.94 -34.50 -33.11
N VAL A 2 40.71 -34.03 -33.21
CA VAL A 2 40.07 -33.07 -32.30
C VAL A 2 39.51 -33.77 -31.06
N LYS A 3 39.68 -33.15 -29.88
CA LYS A 3 39.19 -33.61 -28.57
C LYS A 3 37.66 -33.62 -28.55
N LEU A 4 37.04 -34.76 -28.23
CA LEU A 4 35.62 -34.86 -27.90
C LEU A 4 35.41 -34.35 -26.46
N ASN A 5 34.83 -33.16 -26.33
CA ASN A 5 34.20 -32.69 -25.09
C ASN A 5 32.69 -32.66 -25.35
N ILE A 6 31.97 -33.69 -24.92
CA ILE A 6 30.50 -33.63 -24.85
C ILE A 6 30.15 -33.33 -23.40
N PHE A 7 29.95 -32.04 -23.14
CA PHE A 7 29.37 -31.55 -21.90
C PHE A 7 27.90 -31.97 -21.85
N ALA A 8 27.57 -32.84 -20.90
CA ALA A 8 26.19 -33.02 -20.46
C ALA A 8 25.79 -31.77 -19.65
N ILE A 9 24.96 -30.90 -20.23
CA ILE A 9 24.27 -29.84 -19.50
C ILE A 9 22.82 -30.29 -19.35
N VAL A 10 22.57 -31.06 -18.30
CA VAL A 10 21.23 -31.18 -17.72
C VAL A 10 21.09 -30.02 -16.75
N SER A 11 20.83 -28.82 -17.27
CA SER A 11 20.36 -27.72 -16.43
C SER A 11 18.86 -27.87 -16.28
N LEU A 12 18.50 -28.66 -15.28
CA LEU A 12 17.16 -28.72 -14.70
C LEU A 12 16.86 -27.31 -14.16
N VAL A 13 16.17 -26.49 -14.95
CA VAL A 13 15.62 -25.23 -14.46
C VAL A 13 14.51 -25.60 -13.50
N PHE A 14 14.83 -25.61 -12.20
CA PHE A 14 13.83 -25.53 -11.15
C PHE A 14 13.10 -24.20 -11.33
N LEU A 15 12.00 -24.24 -12.07
CA LEU A 15 10.92 -23.29 -11.91
C LEU A 15 10.42 -23.46 -10.48
N PHE A 16 10.99 -22.71 -9.54
CA PHE A 16 10.31 -22.40 -8.29
C PHE A 16 9.17 -21.43 -8.64
N SER A 17 8.17 -21.94 -9.34
CA SER A 17 6.82 -21.45 -9.19
C SER A 17 6.47 -21.75 -7.74
N SER A 18 6.59 -20.76 -6.87
CA SER A 18 5.88 -20.78 -5.60
C SER A 18 4.39 -20.77 -5.94
N GLU A 19 3.85 -21.94 -6.29
CA GLU A 19 2.43 -22.21 -6.26
C GLU A 19 2.01 -21.93 -4.81
N MET A 20 1.43 -20.75 -4.61
CA MET A 20 0.73 -20.42 -3.38
C MET A 20 -0.27 -21.54 -3.14
N LYS A 21 -0.06 -22.30 -2.05
CA LYS A 21 -0.99 -23.35 -1.61
C LYS A 21 -2.39 -22.74 -1.53
N SER A 22 -3.29 -23.25 -2.36
CA SER A 22 -4.57 -22.63 -2.68
C SER A 22 -5.67 -22.79 -1.62
N ASP A 23 -5.33 -22.87 -0.33
CA ASP A 23 -6.30 -23.10 0.75
C ASP A 23 -6.13 -22.16 1.96
N GLU A 24 -5.29 -21.12 1.87
CA GLU A 24 -5.53 -19.95 2.70
C GLU A 24 -6.83 -19.30 2.20
N VAL A 25 -7.90 -19.38 2.99
CA VAL A 25 -9.12 -18.58 2.83
C VAL A 25 -8.67 -17.20 2.37
N ARG A 26 -8.93 -16.85 1.09
CA ARG A 26 -8.47 -15.58 0.51
C ARG A 26 -8.92 -14.49 1.46
N LYS A 27 -7.97 -13.87 2.17
CA LYS A 27 -8.29 -12.81 3.12
C LYS A 27 -8.76 -11.63 2.28
N VAL A 28 -10.07 -11.39 2.30
CA VAL A 28 -10.72 -10.30 1.58
C VAL A 28 -10.82 -9.11 2.52
N ILE A 29 -10.31 -7.96 2.09
CA ILE A 29 -10.55 -6.67 2.73
C ILE A 29 -11.62 -5.94 1.95
N LYS A 30 -12.61 -5.37 2.66
CA LYS A 30 -13.61 -4.47 2.07
C LYS A 30 -13.21 -3.02 2.36
N PHE A 31 -13.11 -2.21 1.32
CA PHE A 31 -12.91 -0.77 1.43
C PHE A 31 -13.50 -0.06 0.23
N ALA A 32 -14.08 1.13 0.41
CA ALA A 32 -14.65 1.92 -0.66
C ALA A 32 -15.71 1.13 -1.48
N GLN A 33 -16.48 0.27 -0.81
CA GLN A 33 -17.47 -0.64 -1.41
C GLN A 33 -16.89 -1.67 -2.40
N GLU A 34 -15.57 -1.89 -2.36
CA GLU A 34 -14.86 -2.87 -3.20
C GLU A 34 -14.20 -3.95 -2.35
N ASP A 35 -14.05 -5.14 -2.95
CA ASP A 35 -13.38 -6.30 -2.35
C ASP A 35 -11.96 -6.42 -2.88
N TYR A 36 -10.99 -6.58 -1.97
CA TYR A 36 -9.57 -6.71 -2.27
C TYR A 36 -9.04 -8.05 -1.75
N GLU A 37 -8.37 -8.81 -2.61
CA GLU A 37 -7.75 -10.09 -2.28
C GLU A 37 -6.24 -9.92 -2.13
N ILE A 38 -5.64 -10.64 -1.19
CA ILE A 38 -4.19 -10.65 -1.02
C ILE A 38 -3.50 -11.16 -2.29
N VAL A 39 -2.51 -10.40 -2.78
CA VAL A 39 -1.71 -10.77 -3.96
C VAL A 39 -0.22 -10.87 -3.64
N PHE A 40 0.21 -10.24 -2.54
CA PHE A 40 1.60 -10.23 -2.11
C PHE A 40 1.70 -10.14 -0.60
N SER A 41 2.71 -10.81 -0.06
CA SER A 41 3.10 -10.70 1.34
C SER A 41 4.60 -10.87 1.46
N ASP A 42 5.23 -10.02 2.25
CA ASP A 42 6.62 -10.16 2.62
C ASP A 42 6.81 -9.87 4.12
N GLU A 43 7.88 -10.42 4.67
CA GLU A 43 8.16 -10.36 6.08
C GLU A 43 9.66 -10.21 6.32
N THR A 44 10.04 -9.09 6.94
CA THR A 44 11.41 -8.78 7.32
C THR A 44 11.55 -8.76 8.85
N ALA A 45 12.77 -8.51 9.33
CA ALA A 45 13.01 -8.31 10.77
C ALA A 45 12.37 -7.02 11.31
N SER A 46 12.10 -6.02 10.46
CA SER A 46 11.56 -4.72 10.88
C SER A 46 10.07 -4.57 10.64
N ASN A 47 9.50 -5.33 9.70
CA ASN A 47 8.10 -5.22 9.32
C ASN A 47 7.53 -6.50 8.71
N SER A 48 6.21 -6.55 8.58
CA SER A 48 5.51 -7.40 7.62
C SER A 48 4.61 -6.54 6.75
N ILE A 49 4.58 -6.80 5.45
CA ILE A 49 3.75 -6.11 4.48
C ILE A 49 2.83 -7.11 3.80
N LYS A 50 1.59 -6.69 3.56
CA LYS A 50 0.60 -7.42 2.76
C LYS A 50 -0.08 -6.46 1.82
N GLU A 51 -0.13 -6.82 0.53
CA GLU A 51 -0.78 -6.01 -0.49
C GLU A 51 -1.99 -6.76 -1.04
N TYR A 52 -3.06 -6.00 -1.23
CA TYR A 52 -4.36 -6.49 -1.66
C TYR A 52 -4.83 -5.68 -2.85
N LEU A 53 -5.36 -6.37 -3.86
CA LEU A 53 -5.83 -5.79 -5.11
C LEU A 53 -7.23 -6.29 -5.43
N ARG A 54 -7.95 -5.57 -6.31
CA ARG A 54 -9.26 -6.05 -6.78
C ARG A 54 -9.05 -7.26 -7.68
N LYS A 55 -10.09 -8.09 -7.77
CA LYS A 55 -10.09 -9.26 -8.65
C LYS A 55 -9.72 -8.85 -10.09
N LYS A 56 -8.74 -9.54 -10.68
CA LYS A 56 -8.15 -9.30 -12.02
C LYS A 56 -7.07 -8.21 -12.11
N GLU A 57 -6.74 -7.53 -11.03
CA GLU A 57 -5.56 -6.64 -10.98
C GLU A 57 -4.30 -7.44 -10.57
N SER A 58 -3.12 -6.93 -10.91
CA SER A 58 -1.81 -7.46 -10.52
C SER A 58 -0.90 -6.32 -10.03
N LEU A 59 0.25 -6.65 -9.43
CA LEU A 59 1.21 -5.64 -8.97
C LEU A 59 1.72 -4.74 -10.11
N GLU A 60 1.76 -5.27 -11.34
CA GLU A 60 2.13 -4.53 -12.54
C GLU A 60 0.96 -3.71 -13.12
N ASN A 61 -0.28 -4.14 -12.87
CA ASN A 61 -1.48 -3.54 -13.44
C ASN A 61 -2.60 -3.39 -12.38
N TRP A 62 -2.54 -2.29 -11.64
CA TRP A 62 -3.53 -1.91 -10.63
C TRP A 62 -3.89 -0.43 -10.74
N ASN A 63 -5.13 -0.10 -10.37
CA ASN A 63 -5.60 1.28 -10.20
C ASN A 63 -5.85 1.64 -8.73
N LYS A 64 -6.22 0.65 -7.91
CA LYS A 64 -6.37 0.79 -6.46
C LYS A 64 -5.65 -0.33 -5.73
N MET A 65 -5.03 -0.03 -4.61
CA MET A 65 -4.31 -1.00 -3.80
C MET A 65 -4.57 -0.73 -2.32
N ILE A 66 -4.67 -1.80 -1.54
CA ILE A 66 -4.60 -1.73 -0.09
C ILE A 66 -3.29 -2.37 0.36
N THR A 67 -2.57 -1.69 1.24
CA THR A 67 -1.37 -2.23 1.88
C THR A 67 -1.58 -2.22 3.39
N ILE A 68 -1.41 -3.37 4.02
CA ILE A 68 -1.28 -3.48 5.48
C ILE A 68 0.19 -3.62 5.81
N PHE A 69 0.67 -2.82 6.75
CA PHE A 69 2.05 -2.85 7.21
C PHE A 69 2.09 -2.97 8.74
N ASP A 70 2.68 -4.06 9.23
CA ASP A 70 2.90 -4.33 10.65
C ASP A 70 4.36 -3.95 11.00
N TRP A 71 4.55 -3.05 11.96
CA TRP A 71 5.86 -2.54 12.36
C TRP A 71 6.36 -3.33 13.59
N LYS A 72 7.34 -4.22 13.39
CA LYS A 72 7.70 -5.24 14.39
C LYS A 72 8.56 -4.74 15.57
N ASN A 73 9.23 -3.61 15.41
CA ASN A 73 10.18 -3.06 16.40
C ASN A 73 9.78 -1.65 16.86
N VAL A 74 8.50 -1.30 16.71
CA VAL A 74 7.95 -0.01 17.09
C VAL A 74 6.73 -0.26 17.96
N SER A 75 6.67 0.40 19.11
CA SER A 75 5.58 0.18 20.07
C SER A 75 4.52 1.28 20.04
N GLN A 76 4.87 2.44 19.48
CA GLN A 76 4.02 3.62 19.42
C GLN A 76 4.16 4.34 18.07
N VAL A 77 3.05 4.83 17.54
CA VAL A 77 3.01 5.63 16.30
C VAL A 77 3.86 6.88 16.43
N ASN A 78 3.89 7.51 17.60
CA ASN A 78 4.68 8.72 17.83
C ASN A 78 6.21 8.51 17.66
N GLU A 79 6.71 7.27 17.78
CA GLU A 79 8.13 6.93 17.62
C GLU A 79 8.53 6.88 16.13
N ILE A 80 7.60 6.50 15.26
CA ILE A 80 7.86 6.21 13.85
C ILE A 80 7.27 7.25 12.90
N LEU A 81 6.07 7.76 13.16
CA LEU A 81 5.37 8.64 12.23
C LEU A 81 6.18 9.91 11.90
N PRO A 82 6.80 10.64 12.85
CA PRO A 82 7.60 11.82 12.51
C PRO A 82 8.76 11.49 11.56
N LYS A 83 9.49 10.39 11.82
CA LYS A 83 10.61 9.95 10.97
C LYS A 83 10.13 9.49 9.60
N TYR A 84 9.04 8.74 9.55
CA TYR A 84 8.42 8.28 8.31
C TYR A 84 7.95 9.46 7.46
N MET A 85 7.33 10.46 8.09
CA MET A 85 6.92 11.69 7.42
C MET A 85 8.11 12.49 6.87
N GLU A 86 9.17 12.64 7.64
CA GLU A 86 10.36 13.41 7.26
C GLU A 86 11.18 12.72 6.17
N GLN A 87 11.40 11.41 6.30
CA GLN A 87 12.36 10.67 5.48
C GLN A 87 11.73 10.02 4.24
N VAL A 88 10.43 9.69 4.30
CA VAL A 88 9.75 8.95 3.23
C VAL A 88 8.66 9.80 2.60
N ILE A 89 7.68 10.27 3.37
CA ILE A 89 6.49 10.88 2.77
C ILE A 89 6.77 12.27 2.21
N THR A 90 7.32 13.18 3.01
CA THR A 90 7.52 14.59 2.61
C THR A 90 8.44 14.75 1.40
N PRO A 91 9.59 14.04 1.30
CA PRO A 91 10.48 14.17 0.16
C PRO A 91 9.89 13.65 -1.15
N ASN A 92 9.00 12.67 -1.08
CA ASN A 92 8.41 12.02 -2.26
C ASN A 92 7.02 12.57 -2.62
N SER A 93 6.43 13.41 -1.76
CA SER A 93 5.10 13.95 -1.96
C SER A 93 5.12 15.26 -2.76
N ILE A 94 4.26 15.38 -3.77
CA ILE A 94 4.11 16.61 -4.57
C ILE A 94 3.31 17.71 -3.84
N ARG A 95 2.76 17.40 -2.67
CA ARG A 95 2.01 18.34 -1.81
C ARG A 95 2.38 18.10 -0.35
N LYS A 96 2.22 19.13 0.48
CA LYS A 96 2.35 18.97 1.93
C LYS A 96 1.33 17.93 2.41
N PRO A 97 1.75 16.85 3.07
CA PRO A 97 0.83 15.87 3.63
C PRO A 97 -0.08 16.50 4.67
N ASN A 98 -1.33 16.04 4.70
CA ASN A 98 -2.30 16.46 5.70
C ASN A 98 -2.46 15.34 6.73
N ILE A 99 -2.25 15.64 8.01
CA ILE A 99 -2.30 14.68 9.12
C ILE A 99 -3.44 15.06 10.05
N LEU A 100 -4.26 14.07 10.38
CA LEU A 100 -5.43 14.16 11.24
C LEU A 100 -5.29 13.14 12.36
N LYS A 101 -5.59 13.53 13.60
CA LYS A 101 -5.75 12.58 14.70
C LYS A 101 -7.18 12.06 14.70
N ASN A 102 -7.37 10.74 14.69
CA ASN A 102 -8.69 10.13 14.80
C ASN A 102 -9.13 10.12 16.28
N THR A 103 -9.87 11.16 16.68
CA THR A 103 -10.30 11.35 18.07
C THR A 103 -11.41 10.40 18.53
N LYS A 104 -12.01 9.64 17.62
CA LYS A 104 -13.06 8.65 17.91
C LYS A 104 -12.52 7.22 18.03
N SER A 105 -11.21 7.04 17.88
CA SER A 105 -10.58 5.73 17.94
C SER A 105 -10.54 5.16 19.35
N GLU A 106 -10.67 3.85 19.46
CA GLU A 106 -10.43 3.08 20.70
C GLU A 106 -8.95 2.70 20.86
N HIS A 107 -8.12 2.94 19.85
CA HIS A 107 -6.68 2.69 19.90
C HIS A 107 -5.95 3.77 20.70
N LYS A 108 -4.80 3.39 21.28
CA LYS A 108 -3.96 4.30 22.10
C LYS A 108 -3.52 5.52 21.29
N GLU A 109 -3.18 5.30 20.04
CA GLU A 109 -2.85 6.33 19.06
C GLU A 109 -3.48 5.95 17.73
N ASP A 110 -4.02 6.93 17.00
CA ASP A 110 -4.65 6.71 15.70
C ASP A 110 -4.54 7.99 14.87
N TYR A 111 -3.76 7.91 13.80
CA TYR A 111 -3.49 9.02 12.91
C TYR A 111 -3.88 8.62 11.49
N ILE A 112 -4.65 9.49 10.84
CA ILE A 112 -5.01 9.38 9.43
C ILE A 112 -4.28 10.49 8.70
N PHE A 113 -3.62 10.18 7.60
CA PHE A 113 -2.95 11.18 6.79
C PHE A 113 -3.02 10.84 5.32
N GLU A 114 -2.98 11.89 4.50
CA GLU A 114 -3.02 11.76 3.06
C GLU A 114 -1.87 12.52 2.40
N PHE A 115 -1.40 11.98 1.29
CA PHE A 115 -0.30 12.55 0.52
C PHE A 115 -0.40 12.11 -0.94
N PHE A 116 0.42 12.74 -1.79
CA PHE A 116 0.39 12.52 -3.23
C PHE A 116 1.77 12.17 -3.74
N LEU A 117 1.98 10.98 -4.27
CA LEU A 117 3.26 10.59 -4.87
C LEU A 117 3.24 10.82 -6.37
N SER A 118 4.37 11.23 -6.94
CA SER A 118 4.57 11.25 -8.39
C SER A 118 5.66 10.24 -8.75
N PRO A 119 5.32 9.14 -9.45
CA PRO A 119 6.30 8.24 -10.02
C PRO A 119 7.17 8.95 -11.06
N ALA A 120 8.35 8.41 -11.33
CA ALA A 120 9.28 8.96 -12.30
C ALA A 120 8.75 8.96 -13.75
N SER A 121 7.80 8.07 -14.10
CA SER A 121 7.25 8.01 -15.46
C SER A 121 6.32 9.19 -15.78
N GLY A 122 5.68 9.78 -14.76
CA GLY A 122 4.76 10.90 -14.92
C GLY A 122 3.39 10.54 -15.53
N ASP A 123 3.11 9.27 -15.82
CA ASP A 123 1.85 8.82 -16.44
C ASP A 123 0.65 8.84 -15.47
N TYR A 124 0.93 8.92 -14.18
CA TYR A 124 -0.07 9.03 -13.12
C TYR A 124 0.55 9.71 -11.90
N ILE A 125 -0.31 10.13 -10.96
CA ILE A 125 0.07 10.36 -9.58
C ILE A 125 -0.68 9.37 -8.69
N GLU A 126 -0.17 9.14 -7.50
CA GLU A 126 -0.85 8.31 -6.50
C GLU A 126 -1.43 9.18 -5.40
N TYR A 127 -2.74 9.11 -5.20
CA TYR A 127 -3.35 9.54 -3.94
C TYR A 127 -3.19 8.42 -2.92
N ASN A 128 -2.56 8.72 -1.79
CA ASN A 128 -2.38 7.79 -0.70
C ASN A 128 -3.14 8.27 0.53
N LEU A 129 -3.98 7.41 1.09
CA LEU A 129 -4.69 7.60 2.35
C LEU A 129 -4.23 6.53 3.34
N HIS A 130 -3.53 6.98 4.38
CA HIS A 130 -2.87 6.12 5.35
C HIS A 130 -3.53 6.31 6.71
N ARG A 131 -3.84 5.23 7.40
CA ARG A 131 -4.13 5.20 8.83
C ARG A 131 -3.07 4.40 9.56
N MET A 132 -2.49 4.96 10.61
CA MET A 132 -1.51 4.29 11.47
C MET A 132 -2.01 4.29 12.90
N VAL A 133 -2.01 3.12 13.53
CA VAL A 133 -2.56 2.92 14.88
C VAL A 133 -1.54 2.27 15.81
N THR A 134 -1.55 2.69 17.08
CA THR A 134 -0.97 1.93 18.19
C THR A 134 -2.08 1.11 18.83
N THR A 135 -2.03 -0.20 18.65
CA THR A 135 -3.07 -1.10 19.15
C THR A 135 -3.02 -1.24 20.67
N ASN A 136 -4.04 -1.90 21.25
CA ASN A 136 -4.09 -2.12 22.69
C ASN A 136 -2.95 -3.03 23.17
N THR A 137 -2.43 -3.89 22.28
CA THR A 137 -1.28 -4.77 22.54
C THR A 137 0.08 -4.12 22.26
N ASN A 138 0.13 -2.79 22.07
CA ASN A 138 1.35 -2.03 21.73
C ASN A 138 2.00 -2.47 20.42
N LYS A 139 1.20 -2.89 19.44
CA LYS A 139 1.66 -3.06 18.06
C LYS A 139 1.40 -1.78 17.29
N VAL A 140 2.25 -1.48 16.31
CA VAL A 140 1.96 -0.42 15.35
C VAL A 140 1.55 -1.06 14.03
N ILE A 141 0.36 -0.70 13.55
CA ILE A 141 -0.21 -1.22 12.31
C ILE A 141 -0.63 -0.05 11.42
N SER A 142 -0.31 -0.17 10.13
CA SER A 142 -0.72 0.74 9.09
C SER A 142 -1.72 0.08 8.16
N PHE A 143 -2.76 0.81 7.79
CA PHE A 143 -3.59 0.55 6.63
C PHE A 143 -3.38 1.67 5.62
N ILE A 144 -3.08 1.33 4.37
CA ILE A 144 -2.81 2.29 3.31
C ILE A 144 -3.74 1.97 2.15
N PHE A 145 -4.50 2.96 1.70
CA PHE A 145 -5.23 2.91 0.44
C PHE A 145 -4.52 3.81 -0.58
N ALA A 146 -4.12 3.24 -1.71
CA ALA A 146 -3.51 3.94 -2.82
C ALA A 146 -4.43 3.94 -4.04
N LEU A 147 -4.51 5.07 -4.73
CA LEU A 147 -5.27 5.28 -5.96
C LEU A 147 -4.40 5.93 -7.02
N LYS A 148 -4.24 5.28 -8.19
CA LYS A 148 -3.64 5.90 -9.36
C LYS A 148 -4.61 6.86 -10.03
N ILE A 149 -4.17 8.09 -10.24
CA ILE A 149 -4.88 9.13 -10.98
C ILE A 149 -4.09 9.38 -12.26
N PRO A 150 -4.63 9.07 -13.45
CA PRO A 150 -3.93 9.26 -14.72
C PRO A 150 -3.58 10.72 -14.98
N MET A 151 -2.37 10.94 -15.48
CA MET A 151 -1.87 12.26 -15.87
C MET A 151 -1.64 12.30 -17.39
N THR A 152 -1.85 13.47 -17.96
CA THR A 152 -1.75 13.74 -19.40
C THR A 152 -0.67 14.77 -19.73
N GLY A 153 -0.08 15.40 -18.71
CA GLY A 153 0.84 16.54 -18.85
C GLY A 153 0.14 17.86 -19.16
N LYS A 154 -1.18 17.86 -19.34
CA LYS A 154 -1.99 19.06 -19.57
C LYS A 154 -2.65 19.47 -18.27
N LYS A 155 -2.12 20.54 -17.66
CA LYS A 155 -2.54 21.06 -16.34
C LYS A 155 -4.06 21.09 -16.10
N GLU A 156 -4.84 21.57 -17.07
CA GLU A 156 -6.29 21.67 -16.94
C GLU A 156 -6.96 20.29 -16.84
N ILE A 157 -6.54 19.34 -17.69
CA ILE A 157 -7.04 17.97 -17.69
C ILE A 157 -6.61 17.26 -16.41
N ASP A 158 -5.35 17.41 -16.02
CA ASP A 158 -4.81 16.76 -14.83
C ASP A 158 -5.48 17.27 -13.55
N SER A 159 -5.77 18.56 -13.49
CA SER A 159 -6.55 19.16 -12.38
C SER A 159 -7.97 18.59 -12.32
N ALA A 160 -8.62 18.44 -13.47
CA ALA A 160 -9.94 17.82 -13.56
C ALA A 160 -9.91 16.33 -13.16
N ASN A 161 -8.89 15.58 -13.57
CA ASN A 161 -8.72 14.17 -13.19
C ASN A 161 -8.61 14.01 -11.68
N VAL A 162 -7.77 14.82 -11.02
CA VAL A 162 -7.63 14.79 -9.55
C VAL A 162 -8.95 15.15 -8.87
N LYS A 163 -9.62 16.21 -9.34
CA LYS A 163 -10.90 16.66 -8.81
C LYS A 163 -11.96 15.55 -8.88
N ASN A 164 -12.14 14.98 -10.07
CA ASN A 164 -13.15 13.96 -10.34
C ASN A 164 -12.87 12.65 -9.59
N ALA A 165 -11.61 12.28 -9.41
CA ALA A 165 -11.23 11.09 -8.66
C ALA A 165 -11.52 11.23 -7.15
N LEU A 166 -11.27 12.41 -6.58
CA LEU A 166 -11.27 12.60 -5.13
C LEU A 166 -12.56 13.22 -4.58
N GLU A 167 -13.09 14.29 -5.17
CA GLU A 167 -14.21 15.04 -4.58
C GLU A 167 -15.44 14.17 -4.26
N PRO A 168 -15.86 13.22 -5.10
CA PRO A 168 -17.05 12.42 -4.81
C PRO A 168 -16.89 11.49 -3.60
N ASN A 169 -15.65 11.07 -3.29
CA ASN A 169 -15.41 9.94 -2.39
C ASN A 169 -14.53 10.25 -1.18
N ARG A 170 -13.69 11.29 -1.25
CA ARG A 170 -12.61 11.53 -0.28
C ARG A 170 -13.10 11.61 1.17
N ILE A 171 -14.21 12.31 1.42
CA ILE A 171 -14.77 12.41 2.77
C ILE A 171 -15.21 11.03 3.29
N ASN A 172 -15.83 10.23 2.43
CA ASN A 172 -16.27 8.88 2.78
C ASN A 172 -15.08 7.96 3.03
N TRP A 173 -14.03 8.02 2.21
CA TRP A 173 -12.81 7.24 2.43
C TRP A 173 -12.10 7.59 3.74
N ILE A 174 -12.01 8.88 4.08
CA ILE A 174 -11.43 9.32 5.36
C ILE A 174 -12.25 8.81 6.54
N ALA A 175 -13.58 8.83 6.45
CA ALA A 175 -14.44 8.29 7.49
C ALA A 175 -14.31 6.76 7.60
N GLU A 176 -14.34 6.07 6.46
CA GLU A 176 -14.29 4.61 6.37
C GLU A 176 -12.96 4.08 6.88
N ILE A 177 -11.82 4.64 6.45
CA ILE A 177 -10.49 4.17 6.89
C ILE A 177 -10.33 4.29 8.41
N GLY A 178 -10.91 5.35 9.01
CA GLY A 178 -10.93 5.57 10.45
C GLY A 178 -11.74 4.56 11.25
N SER A 179 -12.55 3.74 10.58
CA SER A 179 -13.41 2.71 11.17
C SER A 179 -12.97 1.27 10.85
N ILE A 180 -11.96 1.09 10.00
CA ILE A 180 -11.46 -0.25 9.63
C ILE A 180 -10.91 -0.97 10.88
N PRO A 181 -11.32 -2.22 11.16
CA PRO A 181 -10.71 -3.00 12.22
C PRO A 181 -9.27 -3.38 11.83
N LEU A 182 -8.30 -3.07 12.68
CA LEU A 182 -6.88 -3.39 12.47
C LEU A 182 -6.33 -4.41 13.48
N GLU A 183 -7.20 -5.07 14.24
CA GLU A 183 -6.95 -6.29 15.03
C GLU A 183 -8.18 -7.20 14.99
#